data_AF-A0A975W9N1-F1
#
_entry.id   AF-A0A975W9N1-F1
#
_cell.length_a   1.000
_cell.length_b   1.000
_cell.length_c   1.000
_cell.angle_alpha   90.00
_cell.angle_beta   90.00
_cell.angle_gamma   90.00
#
_symmetry.space_group_name_H-M   'P 1'
#
loop_
_entity.id
_entity.type
_entity.pdbx_description
1 polymer ?
#
loop_
_entity_poly.entity_id
_entity_poly.type
_entity_poly.pdbx_seq_one_letter_code
_entity_poly.pdbx_strand_id
1 'polypeptide(L)'
;MAGLSQGNPQRAMTFVSANKTAVSVPPAAGQGRLMRVAREHGVGPVRQYAQMLALRVRGTGIDTGEYYDFGLYDNAHTGRGRARFLGEQASRELNLSLSPDGVWHHDAIVSDKVALVQYLAERGMPTAETQATVGKSHAFGGIPRLRNTGQLLGFLSAGARYPLLAKPTFGRLSTGAARIDRIDDEGRFLRFANGRCADLASFAEEVMRDHGRTGLVFQSALRQHGALTALTGPALVTLRLVTLAEAPQAPAVLYALACLPDAGAGMLCPVDLSDGTLGEIRRGSGPDTEWRSSHPVTGRRLTGQELPDWRAACELASAAHALLPECGIMGWDIGLTVDGPALVSGTGTPRHALYQLAHCEGVMNPRFAPRFRAVAARQAQAVQVALGRGAAPGTRR
;
A
#
# COMPACT_ATOMS: atom_id res chain seq x y z
N MET A 1 24.76 -49.07 -32.23
CA MET A 1 23.45 -48.39 -32.15
C MET A 1 22.93 -48.53 -30.73
N ALA A 2 22.61 -47.40 -30.08
CA ALA A 2 22.11 -47.17 -28.71
C ALA A 2 23.09 -46.23 -27.99
N GLY A 3 22.73 -45.09 -27.42
CA GLY A 3 21.46 -44.35 -27.33
C GLY A 3 21.83 -43.08 -26.56
N LEU A 4 21.70 -41.93 -27.21
CA LEU A 4 22.06 -40.63 -26.64
C LEU A 4 21.05 -40.26 -25.54
N SER A 5 21.53 -40.18 -24.31
CA SER A 5 20.81 -39.58 -23.18
C SER A 5 20.69 -38.08 -23.41
N GLN A 6 19.46 -37.62 -23.71
CA GLN A 6 19.13 -36.21 -23.73
C GLN A 6 19.13 -35.68 -22.29
N GLY A 7 20.09 -34.81 -21.99
CA GLY A 7 20.07 -33.97 -20.80
C GLY A 7 18.87 -33.04 -20.84
N ASN A 8 18.01 -33.17 -19.84
CA ASN A 8 16.84 -32.33 -19.59
C ASN A 8 17.28 -30.86 -19.43
N PRO A 9 16.85 -29.90 -20.27
CA PRO A 9 17.20 -28.50 -20.11
C PRO A 9 16.53 -27.96 -18.85
N GLN A 10 17.32 -27.34 -17.98
CA GLN A 10 16.86 -26.60 -16.81
C GLN A 10 15.73 -25.65 -17.23
N ARG A 11 14.50 -25.91 -16.78
CA ARG A 11 13.36 -25.01 -17.00
C ARG A 11 13.67 -23.65 -16.40
N ALA A 12 13.83 -22.64 -17.26
CA ALA A 12 13.91 -21.24 -16.85
C ALA A 12 12.70 -20.88 -15.98
N MET A 13 12.94 -20.30 -14.80
CA MET A 13 11.88 -19.80 -13.93
C MET A 13 11.26 -18.54 -14.55
N THR A 14 9.93 -18.53 -14.69
CA THR A 14 9.12 -17.37 -15.15
C THR A 14 9.14 -16.22 -14.13
N PHE A 15 8.77 -14.98 -14.50
CA PHE A 15 8.57 -13.83 -13.60
C PHE A 15 7.41 -14.05 -12.61
N VAL A 16 6.32 -14.67 -13.05
CA VAL A 16 5.21 -15.10 -12.19
C VAL A 16 5.64 -16.23 -11.27
N SER A 17 6.47 -17.17 -11.73
CA SER A 17 7.09 -18.16 -10.84
C SER A 17 8.02 -17.45 -9.88
N ALA A 18 8.86 -16.55 -10.39
CA ALA A 18 9.74 -15.51 -9.82
C ALA A 18 9.31 -15.00 -8.45
N ASN A 19 8.02 -14.70 -8.43
CA ASN A 19 7.35 -13.86 -7.46
C ASN A 19 6.07 -14.49 -6.92
N LYS A 20 5.85 -15.80 -7.11
CA LYS A 20 4.77 -16.55 -6.47
C LYS A 20 5.09 -16.75 -4.98
N THR A 21 5.01 -15.67 -4.20
CA THR A 21 4.32 -15.75 -2.92
C THR A 21 2.84 -15.76 -3.28
N ALA A 22 2.32 -16.96 -3.57
CA ALA A 22 0.89 -17.13 -3.71
C ALA A 22 0.28 -16.70 -2.37
N VAL A 23 -0.28 -15.50 -2.33
CA VAL A 23 -1.34 -15.19 -1.39
C VAL A 23 -2.50 -16.02 -1.89
N SER A 24 -2.53 -17.29 -1.48
CA SER A 24 -3.79 -18.01 -1.41
C SER A 24 -4.59 -17.25 -0.36
N VAL A 25 -5.47 -16.37 -0.81
CA VAL A 25 -6.68 -16.12 -0.04
C VAL A 25 -7.38 -17.48 -0.01
N PRO A 26 -7.45 -18.17 1.14
CA PRO A 26 -8.16 -19.42 1.20
C PRO A 26 -9.60 -19.13 0.75
N PRO A 27 -10.21 -20.01 -0.06
CA PRO A 27 -11.62 -19.85 -0.40
C PRO A 27 -12.43 -19.73 0.89
N ALA A 28 -13.49 -18.92 0.84
CA ALA A 28 -14.29 -18.48 1.99
C ALA A 28 -14.72 -19.64 2.91
N ALA A 29 -13.87 -19.98 3.88
CA ALA A 29 -14.16 -20.92 4.94
C ALA A 29 -14.92 -20.22 6.07
N GLY A 30 -16.07 -19.62 5.75
CA GLY A 30 -16.90 -18.94 6.75
C GLY A 30 -17.30 -19.86 7.89
N GLN A 31 -17.61 -21.13 7.58
CA GLN A 31 -17.92 -22.16 8.58
C GLN A 31 -16.69 -22.62 9.38
N GLY A 32 -15.52 -22.74 8.73
CA GLY A 32 -14.28 -23.14 9.40
C GLY A 32 -13.81 -22.12 10.43
N ARG A 33 -13.84 -20.82 10.08
CA ARG A 33 -13.48 -19.74 11.02
C ARG A 33 -14.48 -19.60 12.15
N LEU A 34 -15.78 -19.71 11.86
CA LEU A 34 -16.87 -19.63 12.86
C LEU A 34 -16.68 -20.66 13.98
N MET A 35 -16.48 -21.93 13.60
CA MET A 35 -16.29 -23.02 14.57
C MET A 35 -14.96 -22.89 15.31
N ARG A 36 -13.90 -22.49 14.61
CA ARG A 36 -12.60 -22.23 15.24
C ARG A 36 -12.69 -21.14 16.31
N VAL A 37 -13.33 -20.01 16.00
CA VAL A 37 -13.55 -18.92 16.97
C VAL A 37 -14.40 -19.38 18.15
N ALA A 38 -15.44 -20.18 17.91
CA ALA A 38 -16.25 -20.72 19.00
C ALA A 38 -15.43 -21.59 19.96
N ARG A 39 -14.51 -22.40 19.42
CA ARG A 39 -13.62 -23.27 20.20
C ARG A 39 -12.50 -22.51 20.91
N GLU A 40 -11.82 -21.60 20.21
CA GLU A 40 -10.59 -20.95 20.70
C GLU A 40 -10.86 -19.69 21.53
N HIS A 41 -11.95 -18.97 21.25
CA HIS A 41 -12.30 -17.71 21.93
C HIS A 41 -13.59 -17.81 22.76
N GLY A 42 -14.24 -18.98 22.80
CA GLY A 42 -15.45 -19.21 23.60
C GLY A 42 -16.68 -18.41 23.15
N VAL A 43 -16.69 -17.89 21.92
CA VAL A 43 -17.81 -17.09 21.39
C VAL A 43 -18.71 -17.97 20.54
N GLY A 44 -19.85 -18.38 21.09
CA GLY A 44 -20.78 -19.28 20.39
C GLY A 44 -21.27 -18.76 19.03
N PRO A 45 -21.54 -19.64 18.03
CA PRO A 45 -21.91 -19.23 16.67
C PRO A 45 -23.09 -18.27 16.58
N VAL A 46 -24.15 -18.49 17.38
CA VAL A 46 -25.34 -17.61 17.42
C VAL A 46 -24.96 -16.19 17.82
N ARG A 47 -24.05 -16.04 18.79
CA ARG A 47 -23.57 -14.75 19.24
C ARG A 47 -22.75 -14.05 18.16
N GLN A 48 -21.89 -14.79 17.46
CA GLN A 48 -21.12 -14.27 16.33
C GLN A 48 -22.04 -13.75 15.21
N TYR A 49 -23.08 -14.52 14.83
CA TYR A 49 -24.07 -14.07 13.86
C TYR A 49 -24.83 -12.82 14.31
N ALA A 50 -25.25 -12.77 15.58
CA ALA A 50 -25.91 -11.59 16.14
C ALA A 50 -25.00 -10.34 16.11
N GLN A 51 -23.71 -10.50 16.41
CA GLN A 51 -22.72 -9.43 16.32
C GLN A 51 -22.56 -8.93 14.87
N MET A 52 -22.43 -9.84 13.90
CA MET A 52 -22.36 -9.50 12.48
C MET A 52 -23.61 -8.77 11.99
N LEU A 53 -24.80 -9.24 12.36
CA LEU A 53 -26.06 -8.57 12.01
C LEU A 53 -26.13 -7.17 12.60
N ALA A 54 -25.73 -7.02 13.87
CA ALA A 54 -25.71 -5.72 14.54
C ALA A 54 -24.69 -4.73 13.95
N LEU A 55 -23.65 -5.21 13.26
CA LEU A 55 -22.72 -4.38 12.49
C LEU A 55 -23.33 -3.94 11.15
N ARG A 56 -23.98 -4.86 10.43
CA ARG A 56 -24.71 -4.56 9.20
C ARG A 56 -25.81 -3.50 9.42
N VAL A 57 -26.61 -3.65 10.47
CA VAL A 57 -27.67 -2.68 10.83
C VAL A 57 -27.10 -1.29 11.14
N ARG A 58 -25.86 -1.21 11.64
CA ARG A 58 -25.18 0.06 11.93
C ARG A 58 -24.47 0.67 10.72
N GLY A 59 -24.56 0.06 9.54
CA GLY A 59 -23.96 0.60 8.33
C GLY A 59 -22.42 0.61 8.35
N THR A 60 -21.77 -0.27 9.12
CA THR A 60 -20.30 -0.32 9.16
C THR A 60 -19.68 -0.88 7.88
N GLY A 61 -20.48 -1.49 7.02
CA GLY A 61 -20.03 -2.14 5.79
C GLY A 61 -19.13 -3.37 6.02
N ILE A 62 -19.04 -3.88 7.25
CA ILE A 62 -18.20 -5.03 7.60
C ILE A 62 -18.83 -6.32 7.07
N ASP A 63 -18.08 -7.05 6.24
CA ASP A 63 -18.46 -8.38 5.82
C ASP A 63 -18.05 -9.47 6.82
N THR A 64 -18.40 -10.72 6.52
CA THR A 64 -18.10 -11.86 7.39
C THR A 64 -16.59 -12.10 7.52
N GLY A 65 -15.81 -11.94 6.44
CA GLY A 65 -14.36 -12.10 6.45
C GLY A 65 -13.69 -11.02 7.30
N GLU A 66 -14.05 -9.77 7.07
CA GLU A 66 -13.54 -8.60 7.80
C GLU A 66 -13.87 -8.66 9.30
N TYR A 67 -15.05 -9.16 9.66
CA TYR A 67 -15.40 -9.42 11.06
C TYR A 67 -14.38 -10.32 11.75
N TYR A 68 -13.95 -11.39 11.08
CA TYR A 68 -12.92 -12.27 11.61
C TYR A 68 -11.54 -11.62 11.52
N ASP A 69 -11.18 -11.01 10.40
CA ASP A 69 -9.83 -10.46 10.18
C ASP A 69 -9.47 -9.36 11.18
N PHE A 70 -10.44 -8.52 11.56
CA PHE A 70 -10.31 -7.50 12.59
C PHE A 70 -10.47 -8.03 14.03
N GLY A 71 -10.75 -9.32 14.22
CA GLY A 71 -10.90 -9.90 15.56
C GLY A 71 -12.17 -9.44 16.30
N LEU A 72 -13.21 -8.98 15.59
CA LEU A 72 -14.39 -8.37 16.20
C LEU A 72 -15.25 -9.35 17.00
N TYR A 73 -14.99 -10.64 16.91
CA TYR A 73 -15.59 -11.63 17.81
C TYR A 73 -15.13 -11.48 19.26
N ASP A 74 -13.93 -10.95 19.50
CA ASP A 74 -13.36 -10.84 20.85
C ASP A 74 -14.24 -9.99 21.77
N ASN A 75 -14.46 -10.46 23.00
CA ASN A 75 -15.23 -9.77 24.02
C ASN A 75 -14.58 -8.46 24.50
N ALA A 76 -13.27 -8.28 24.29
CA ALA A 76 -12.56 -7.04 24.55
C ALA A 76 -13.16 -5.84 23.79
N HIS A 77 -13.75 -6.08 22.62
CA HIS A 77 -14.54 -5.06 21.94
C HIS A 77 -15.92 -4.93 22.59
N THR A 78 -16.35 -3.72 22.92
CA THR A 78 -17.75 -3.43 23.27
C THR A 78 -18.60 -3.30 22.01
N GLY A 79 -19.94 -3.34 22.11
CA GLY A 79 -20.82 -3.13 20.95
C GLY A 79 -20.56 -1.79 20.24
N ARG A 80 -20.36 -0.72 21.01
CA ARG A 80 -19.95 0.60 20.48
C ARG A 80 -18.53 0.59 19.93
N GLY A 81 -17.61 -0.16 20.54
CA GLY A 81 -16.25 -0.34 20.05
C GLY A 81 -16.20 -0.98 18.67
N ARG A 82 -16.94 -2.09 18.46
CA ARG A 82 -17.02 -2.78 17.16
C ARG A 82 -17.59 -1.88 16.06
N ALA A 83 -18.58 -1.06 16.39
CA ALA A 83 -19.22 -0.16 15.43
C ALA A 83 -18.31 0.98 14.93
N ARG A 84 -17.11 1.16 15.50
CA ARG A 84 -16.10 2.12 15.02
C ARG A 84 -15.27 1.57 13.87
N PHE A 85 -15.29 0.26 13.65
CA PHE A 85 -14.61 -0.36 12.53
C PHE A 85 -15.44 -0.19 11.26
N LEU A 86 -14.76 0.07 10.14
CA LEU A 86 -15.37 0.12 8.82
C LEU A 86 -14.82 -1.00 7.94
N GLY A 87 -15.72 -1.64 7.18
CA GLY A 87 -15.34 -2.51 6.08
C GLY A 87 -14.89 -1.71 4.85
N GLU A 88 -14.41 -2.40 3.82
CA GLU A 88 -13.88 -1.78 2.59
C GLU A 88 -14.93 -0.89 1.90
N GLN A 89 -16.20 -1.31 1.85
CA GLN A 89 -17.26 -0.52 1.22
C GLN A 89 -17.48 0.81 1.96
N ALA A 90 -17.71 0.76 3.27
CA ALA A 90 -17.94 1.97 4.06
C ALA A 90 -16.67 2.86 4.12
N SER A 91 -15.48 2.25 4.10
CA SER A 91 -14.21 2.97 3.97
C SER A 91 -14.10 3.71 2.64
N ARG A 92 -14.57 3.11 1.55
CA ARG A 92 -14.63 3.76 0.24
C ARG A 92 -15.61 4.93 0.24
N GLU A 93 -16.79 4.76 0.80
CA GLU A 93 -17.79 5.83 0.94
C GLU A 93 -17.27 7.00 1.78
N LEU A 94 -16.56 6.70 2.88
CA LEU A 94 -15.86 7.70 3.68
C LEU A 94 -14.83 8.45 2.83
N ASN A 95 -13.94 7.74 2.13
CA ASN A 95 -12.92 8.37 1.29
C ASN A 95 -13.53 9.27 0.22
N LEU A 96 -14.61 8.83 -0.44
CA LEU A 96 -15.33 9.65 -1.43
C LEU A 96 -15.97 10.90 -0.80
N SER A 97 -16.43 10.83 0.45
CA SER A 97 -16.92 12.02 1.15
C SER A 97 -15.82 13.03 1.49
N LEU A 98 -14.58 12.56 1.65
CA LEU A 98 -13.40 13.37 1.98
C LEU A 98 -12.66 13.87 0.72
N SER A 99 -12.71 13.12 -0.37
CA SER A 99 -12.09 13.45 -1.65
C SER A 99 -13.06 13.02 -2.77
N PRO A 100 -14.06 13.85 -3.11
CA PRO A 100 -15.08 13.48 -4.10
C PRO A 100 -14.51 13.28 -5.50
N ASP A 101 -14.69 12.06 -6.04
CA ASP A 101 -14.28 11.70 -7.40
C ASP A 101 -15.09 12.46 -8.47
N GLY A 102 -14.46 12.72 -9.62
CA GLY A 102 -15.08 13.28 -10.81
C GLY A 102 -15.38 14.78 -10.74
N VAL A 103 -15.10 15.42 -9.60
CA VAL A 103 -15.23 16.87 -9.43
C VAL A 103 -13.90 17.59 -9.65
N TRP A 104 -12.80 16.93 -9.30
CA TRP A 104 -11.47 17.55 -9.28
C TRP A 104 -10.56 16.99 -10.39
N HIS A 105 -9.78 17.85 -11.02
CA HIS A 105 -8.90 17.47 -12.13
C HIS A 105 -7.75 16.52 -11.71
N HIS A 106 -7.43 16.45 -10.42
CA HIS A 106 -6.32 15.65 -9.90
C HIS A 106 -6.62 14.15 -9.76
N ASP A 107 -7.86 13.69 -9.92
CA ASP A 107 -8.22 12.28 -9.74
C ASP A 107 -7.45 11.35 -10.69
N ALA A 108 -7.23 11.78 -11.93
CA ALA A 108 -6.43 11.05 -12.92
C ALA A 108 -4.95 10.95 -12.50
N ILE A 109 -4.42 11.97 -11.82
CA ILE A 109 -3.04 11.99 -11.32
C ILE A 109 -2.93 11.09 -10.08
N VAL A 110 -3.86 11.21 -9.14
CA VAL A 110 -3.83 10.46 -7.86
C VAL A 110 -4.09 8.96 -8.07
N SER A 111 -4.88 8.60 -9.08
CA SER A 111 -5.17 7.19 -9.40
C SER A 111 -4.05 6.48 -10.15
N ASP A 112 -3.16 7.22 -10.83
CA ASP A 112 -1.99 6.67 -11.52
C ASP A 112 -0.71 6.90 -10.70
N LYS A 113 -0.12 5.79 -10.22
CA LYS A 113 1.08 5.85 -9.36
C LYS A 113 2.28 6.49 -10.04
N VAL A 114 2.41 6.36 -11.36
CA VAL A 114 3.52 6.97 -12.11
C VAL A 114 3.26 8.45 -12.27
N ALA A 115 2.04 8.84 -12.63
CA ALA A 115 1.64 10.23 -12.75
C ALA A 115 1.86 11.00 -11.44
N LEU A 116 1.39 10.45 -10.31
CA LEU A 116 1.52 11.09 -9.00
C LEU A 116 2.97 11.25 -8.59
N VAL A 117 3.78 10.18 -8.68
CA VAL A 117 5.19 10.24 -8.28
C VAL A 117 5.96 11.23 -9.17
N GLN A 118 5.71 11.22 -10.48
CA GLN A 118 6.35 12.17 -11.40
C GLN A 118 5.93 13.62 -11.12
N TYR A 119 4.63 13.86 -10.88
CA TYR A 119 4.09 15.18 -10.54
C TYR A 119 4.77 15.77 -9.29
N LEU A 120 5.04 14.93 -8.28
CA LEU A 120 5.72 15.31 -7.05
C LEU A 120 7.23 15.51 -7.28
N ALA A 121 7.87 14.63 -8.06
CA ALA A 121 9.29 14.73 -8.39
C ALA A 121 9.62 16.03 -9.14
N GLU A 122 8.79 16.43 -10.11
CA GLU A 122 8.94 17.69 -10.85
C GLU A 122 8.80 18.95 -9.97
N ARG A 123 8.22 18.80 -8.77
CA ARG A 123 8.12 19.86 -7.75
C ARG A 123 9.22 19.78 -6.69
N GLY A 124 10.25 18.98 -6.94
CA GLY A 124 11.41 18.84 -6.06
C GLY A 124 11.20 17.94 -4.86
N MET A 125 10.10 17.16 -4.81
CA MET A 125 9.89 16.22 -3.71
C MET A 125 10.80 14.99 -3.86
N PRO A 126 11.43 14.52 -2.77
CA PRO A 126 12.16 13.25 -2.76
C PRO A 126 11.23 12.08 -3.10
N THR A 127 11.53 11.35 -4.17
CA THR A 127 10.72 10.23 -4.66
C THR A 127 11.59 9.08 -5.15
N ALA A 128 11.01 7.89 -5.25
CA ALA A 128 11.63 6.80 -6.01
C ALA A 128 11.66 7.15 -7.51
N GLU A 129 12.87 7.32 -8.05
CA GLU A 129 13.07 7.69 -9.44
C GLU A 129 12.47 6.64 -10.39
N THR A 130 11.60 7.08 -11.30
CA THR A 130 11.04 6.21 -12.34
C THR A 130 11.93 6.23 -13.57
N GLN A 131 12.54 5.08 -13.88
CA GLN A 131 13.49 4.94 -15.00
C GLN A 131 12.80 4.59 -16.32
N ALA A 132 11.72 3.80 -16.29
CA ALA A 132 10.97 3.43 -17.48
C ALA A 132 9.57 2.91 -17.15
N THR A 133 8.68 2.93 -18.14
CA THR A 133 7.36 2.31 -18.09
C THR A 133 7.17 1.33 -19.25
N VAL A 134 6.40 0.27 -19.02
CA VAL A 134 5.97 -0.69 -20.05
C VAL A 134 4.51 -0.44 -20.39
N GLY A 135 4.18 -0.58 -21.67
CA GLY A 135 2.80 -0.77 -22.11
C GLY A 135 2.13 0.49 -22.66
N LYS A 136 0.80 0.55 -22.51
CA LYS A 136 -0.02 1.60 -23.15
C LYS A 136 -0.19 2.90 -22.36
N SER A 137 0.34 2.97 -21.13
CA SER A 137 0.26 4.14 -20.25
C SER A 137 0.68 5.45 -20.94
N HIS A 138 0.15 6.55 -20.45
CA HIS A 138 0.52 7.89 -20.91
C HIS A 138 2.04 8.09 -20.81
N ALA A 139 2.61 8.85 -21.73
CA ALA A 139 3.98 9.32 -21.56
C ALA A 139 3.96 10.34 -20.40
N PHE A 140 4.85 10.15 -19.42
CA PHE A 140 4.97 11.05 -18.27
C PHE A 140 6.30 11.78 -18.38
N GLY A 141 6.26 13.01 -18.88
CA GLY A 141 7.45 13.81 -19.14
C GLY A 141 8.48 13.06 -19.99
N GLY A 142 9.73 13.06 -19.54
CA GLY A 142 10.85 12.39 -20.21
C GLY A 142 11.01 10.90 -19.94
N ILE A 143 10.09 10.25 -19.20
CA ILE A 143 10.24 8.84 -18.82
C ILE A 143 10.14 7.94 -20.06
N PRO A 144 11.17 7.12 -20.36
CA PRO A 144 11.14 6.15 -21.45
C PRO A 144 9.93 5.22 -21.38
N ARG A 145 9.26 5.05 -22.52
CA ARG A 145 8.11 4.15 -22.67
C ARG A 145 8.45 2.97 -23.58
N LEU A 146 8.52 1.80 -22.98
CA LEU A 146 8.89 0.53 -23.57
C LEU A 146 7.62 -0.15 -24.12
N ARG A 147 7.53 -0.28 -25.44
CA ARG A 147 6.34 -0.73 -26.17
C ARG A 147 6.48 -2.12 -26.79
N ASN A 148 7.68 -2.68 -26.82
CA ASN A 148 7.96 -4.00 -27.35
C ASN A 148 9.13 -4.66 -26.60
N THR A 149 9.29 -5.97 -26.79
CA THR A 149 10.32 -6.78 -26.14
C THR A 149 11.73 -6.25 -26.42
N GLY A 150 12.03 -5.82 -27.65
CA GLY A 150 13.35 -5.30 -28.01
C GLY A 150 13.72 -4.02 -27.24
N GLN A 151 12.78 -3.10 -27.05
CA GLN A 151 12.97 -1.91 -26.23
C GLN A 151 13.20 -2.26 -24.75
N LEU A 152 12.43 -3.22 -24.24
CA LEU A 152 12.59 -3.68 -22.86
C LEU A 152 13.94 -4.37 -22.63
N LEU A 153 14.38 -5.20 -23.57
CA LEU A 153 15.71 -5.80 -23.57
C LEU A 153 16.80 -4.74 -23.56
N GLY A 154 16.77 -3.80 -24.50
CA GLY A 154 17.76 -2.72 -24.58
C GLY A 154 17.81 -1.89 -23.29
N PHE A 155 16.65 -1.60 -22.69
CA PHE A 155 16.58 -0.93 -21.40
C PHE A 155 17.24 -1.77 -20.29
N LEU A 156 16.84 -3.03 -20.11
CA LEU A 156 17.35 -3.86 -19.02
C LEU A 156 18.85 -4.18 -19.15
N SER A 157 19.37 -4.31 -20.38
CA SER A 157 20.78 -4.61 -20.62
C SER A 157 21.70 -3.40 -20.52
N ALA A 158 21.25 -2.22 -20.97
CA ALA A 158 22.14 -1.05 -21.14
C ALA A 158 21.60 0.26 -20.58
N GLY A 159 20.28 0.41 -20.43
CA GLY A 159 19.65 1.65 -19.96
C GLY A 159 19.31 1.69 -18.47
N ALA A 160 19.17 0.53 -17.82
CA ALA A 160 18.72 0.41 -16.44
C ALA A 160 19.86 0.64 -15.45
N ARG A 161 19.57 1.42 -14.41
CA ARG A 161 20.42 1.51 -13.22
C ARG A 161 19.91 0.54 -12.16
N TYR A 162 20.76 -0.40 -11.79
CA TYR A 162 20.48 -1.40 -10.77
C TYR A 162 20.95 -0.94 -9.37
N PRO A 163 20.31 -1.36 -8.27
CA PRO A 163 19.14 -2.25 -8.21
C PRO A 163 17.85 -1.57 -8.68
N LEU A 164 16.98 -2.35 -9.32
CA LEU A 164 15.76 -1.90 -9.98
C LEU A 164 14.53 -2.55 -9.34
N LEU A 165 13.51 -1.76 -9.04
CA LEU A 165 12.20 -2.24 -8.60
C LEU A 165 11.23 -2.25 -9.78
N ALA A 166 10.77 -3.44 -10.17
CA ALA A 166 9.69 -3.62 -11.13
C ALA A 166 8.38 -3.77 -10.38
N LYS A 167 7.34 -2.99 -10.69
CA LYS A 167 6.01 -3.12 -10.07
C LYS A 167 4.88 -2.82 -11.06
N PRO A 168 3.71 -3.48 -10.97
CA PRO A 168 2.57 -3.14 -11.80
C PRO A 168 2.14 -1.68 -11.63
N THR A 169 1.78 -1.01 -12.73
CA THR A 169 1.29 0.38 -12.71
C THR A 169 -0.03 0.46 -11.95
N PHE A 170 -0.92 -0.50 -12.19
CA PHE A 170 -2.17 -0.69 -11.46
C PHE A 170 -2.08 -1.92 -10.56
N GLY A 171 -2.62 -1.82 -9.34
CA GLY A 171 -2.59 -2.89 -8.36
C GLY A 171 -2.42 -2.36 -6.94
N ARG A 172 -2.79 -3.16 -5.93
CA ARG A 172 -2.70 -2.83 -4.50
C ARG A 172 -1.65 -3.73 -3.83
N LEU A 173 -1.22 -3.36 -2.61
CA LEU A 173 -0.40 -4.21 -1.72
C LEU A 173 1.00 -4.64 -2.23
N SER A 174 1.58 -3.96 -3.22
CA SER A 174 2.86 -4.37 -3.84
C SER A 174 2.85 -5.80 -4.40
N THR A 175 1.68 -6.40 -4.61
CA THR A 175 1.54 -7.71 -5.25
C THR A 175 2.12 -7.65 -6.66
N GLY A 176 3.07 -8.52 -6.97
CA GLY A 176 3.78 -8.52 -8.25
C GLY A 176 4.98 -7.55 -8.33
N ALA A 177 5.35 -6.87 -7.24
CA ALA A 177 6.59 -6.09 -7.20
C ALA A 177 7.81 -7.01 -7.05
N ALA A 178 8.85 -6.81 -7.86
CA ALA A 178 10.08 -7.59 -7.82
C ALA A 178 11.29 -6.65 -7.82
N ARG A 179 12.27 -6.93 -6.96
CA ARG A 179 13.56 -6.26 -6.98
C ARG A 179 14.56 -7.08 -7.79
N ILE A 180 15.11 -6.45 -8.82
CA ILE A 180 16.15 -6.97 -9.69
C ILE A 180 17.45 -6.31 -9.23
N ASP A 181 18.40 -7.09 -8.72
CA ASP A 181 19.63 -6.56 -8.14
C ASP A 181 20.68 -6.24 -9.19
N ARG A 182 20.74 -7.04 -10.27
CA ARG A 182 21.64 -6.84 -11.40
C ARG A 182 21.28 -7.74 -12.58
N ILE A 183 21.87 -7.44 -13.72
CA ILE A 183 22.11 -8.41 -14.79
C ILE A 183 23.48 -9.08 -14.55
N ASP A 184 23.66 -10.32 -15.01
CA ASP A 184 24.96 -10.99 -14.97
C ASP A 184 25.94 -10.42 -16.01
N ASP A 185 27.22 -10.76 -15.87
CA ASP A 185 28.31 -10.20 -16.67
C ASP A 185 28.19 -10.53 -18.17
N GLU A 186 27.53 -11.65 -18.48
CA GLU A 186 27.26 -12.09 -19.86
C GLU A 186 25.99 -11.44 -20.45
N GLY A 187 25.22 -10.69 -19.66
CA GLY A 187 24.01 -10.03 -20.12
C GLY A 187 22.83 -10.98 -20.40
N ARG A 188 22.86 -12.20 -19.88
CA ARG A 188 21.87 -13.25 -20.16
C ARG A 188 20.85 -13.44 -19.06
N PHE A 189 21.24 -13.24 -17.80
CA PHE A 189 20.39 -13.56 -16.65
C PHE A 189 20.19 -12.35 -15.74
N LEU A 190 18.93 -12.08 -15.41
CA LEU A 190 18.55 -11.17 -14.34
C LEU A 190 18.65 -11.89 -13.00
N ARG A 191 19.29 -11.23 -12.01
CA ARG A 191 19.37 -11.71 -10.62
C ARG A 191 18.44 -10.91 -9.73
N PHE A 192 17.57 -11.60 -8.98
CA PHE A 192 16.58 -11.00 -8.10
C PHE A 192 17.05 -11.03 -6.65
N ALA A 193 16.51 -10.12 -5.84
CA ALA A 193 16.85 -10.01 -4.41
C ALA A 193 16.47 -11.24 -3.57
N ASN A 194 15.57 -12.09 -4.07
CA ASN A 194 15.23 -13.36 -3.44
C ASN A 194 16.19 -14.51 -3.84
N GLY A 195 17.32 -14.21 -4.48
CA GLY A 195 18.32 -15.18 -4.91
C GLY A 195 18.01 -15.91 -6.22
N ARG A 196 16.83 -15.66 -6.82
CA ARG A 196 16.42 -16.31 -8.06
C ARG A 196 17.04 -15.64 -9.27
N CYS A 197 17.10 -16.39 -10.36
CA CYS A 197 17.55 -15.89 -11.66
C CYS A 197 16.47 -16.14 -12.72
N ALA A 198 16.38 -15.25 -13.69
CA ALA A 198 15.56 -15.44 -14.88
C ALA A 198 16.36 -15.10 -16.14
N ASP A 199 16.14 -15.87 -17.21
CA ASP A 199 16.64 -15.52 -18.55
C ASP A 199 16.04 -14.17 -18.98
N LEU A 200 16.89 -13.26 -19.43
CA LEU A 200 16.50 -11.89 -19.74
C LEU A 200 15.47 -11.82 -20.88
N ALA A 201 15.65 -12.61 -21.94
CA ALA A 201 14.74 -12.64 -23.09
C ALA A 201 13.37 -13.16 -22.68
N SER A 202 13.34 -14.27 -21.97
CA SER A 202 12.12 -14.88 -21.44
C SER A 202 11.38 -13.94 -20.50
N PHE A 203 12.11 -13.25 -19.61
CA PHE A 203 11.55 -12.25 -18.72
C PHE A 203 10.91 -11.09 -19.49
N ALA A 204 11.61 -10.55 -20.50
CA ALA A 204 11.10 -9.43 -21.28
C ALA A 204 9.83 -9.81 -22.06
N GLU A 205 9.80 -11.00 -22.66
CA GLU A 205 8.61 -11.52 -23.33
C GLU A 205 7.42 -11.69 -22.38
N GLU A 206 7.67 -12.19 -21.16
CA GLU A 206 6.65 -12.34 -20.14
C GLU A 206 6.09 -11.01 -19.66
N VAL A 207 6.94 -10.04 -19.37
CA VAL A 207 6.52 -8.69 -19.02
C VAL A 207 5.67 -8.08 -20.14
N MET A 208 6.06 -8.24 -21.40
CA MET A 208 5.27 -7.72 -22.52
C MET A 208 3.92 -8.42 -22.68
N ARG A 209 3.87 -9.74 -22.47
CA ARG A 209 2.65 -10.54 -22.54
C ARG A 209 1.66 -10.16 -21.44
N ASP A 210 2.13 -10.10 -20.20
CA ASP A 210 1.29 -10.00 -19.01
C ASP A 210 1.02 -8.54 -18.62
N HIS A 211 2.01 -7.67 -18.86
CA HIS A 211 1.96 -6.25 -18.49
C HIS A 211 2.00 -5.27 -19.67
N GLY A 212 2.14 -5.72 -20.91
CA GLY A 212 2.10 -4.83 -22.07
C GLY A 212 0.76 -4.07 -22.22
N ARG A 213 -0.33 -4.65 -21.70
CA ARG A 213 -1.67 -4.03 -21.68
C ARG A 213 -1.97 -3.29 -20.38
N THR A 214 -1.59 -3.87 -19.24
CA THR A 214 -1.93 -3.37 -17.90
C THR A 214 -0.90 -2.40 -17.35
N GLY A 215 0.32 -2.39 -17.87
CA GLY A 215 1.41 -1.51 -17.46
C GLY A 215 2.29 -2.08 -16.36
N LEU A 216 3.59 -1.81 -16.48
CA LEU A 216 4.61 -2.08 -15.47
C LEU A 216 5.49 -0.83 -15.36
N VAL A 217 5.95 -0.49 -14.16
CA VAL A 217 6.92 0.57 -13.94
C VAL A 217 8.22 0.00 -13.39
N PHE A 218 9.33 0.53 -13.88
CA PHE A 218 10.68 0.28 -13.39
C PHE A 218 11.20 1.52 -12.67
N GLN A 219 11.56 1.36 -11.40
CA GLN A 219 12.05 2.43 -10.54
C GLN A 219 13.40 2.09 -9.94
N SER A 220 14.25 3.09 -9.71
CA SER A 220 15.47 2.93 -8.90
C SER A 220 15.08 2.40 -7.52
N ALA A 221 15.68 1.29 -7.08
CA ALA A 221 15.37 0.74 -5.77
C ALA A 221 16.01 1.60 -4.67
N LEU A 222 15.17 2.13 -3.78
CA LEU A 222 15.64 2.93 -2.64
C LEU A 222 16.51 2.10 -1.69
N ARG A 223 17.55 2.73 -1.17
CA ARG A 223 18.43 2.13 -0.15
C ARG A 223 17.94 2.53 1.24
N GLN A 224 17.48 1.55 2.02
CA GLN A 224 16.96 1.79 3.36
C GLN A 224 18.02 2.40 4.30
N HIS A 225 17.56 3.27 5.20
CA HIS A 225 18.36 3.86 6.25
C HIS A 225 19.12 2.79 7.07
N GLY A 226 20.37 3.10 7.47
CA GLY A 226 21.24 2.15 8.17
C GLY A 226 20.67 1.64 9.50
N ALA A 227 20.09 2.53 10.30
CA ALA A 227 19.46 2.16 11.58
C ALA A 227 18.31 1.17 11.41
N LEU A 228 17.43 1.37 10.42
CA LEU A 228 16.36 0.41 10.10
C LEU A 228 16.93 -0.88 9.53
N THR A 229 17.94 -0.79 8.67
CA THR A 229 18.61 -1.97 8.12
C THR A 229 19.18 -2.87 9.21
N ALA A 230 19.75 -2.30 10.28
CA ALA A 230 20.23 -3.06 11.43
C ALA A 230 19.10 -3.77 12.19
N LEU A 231 17.88 -3.23 12.16
CA LEU A 231 16.71 -3.79 12.84
C LEU A 231 15.95 -4.81 11.98
N THR A 232 15.69 -4.52 10.71
CA THR A 232 14.80 -5.30 9.84
C THR A 232 15.50 -5.98 8.66
N GLY A 233 16.80 -5.75 8.48
CA GLY A 233 17.52 -6.17 7.28
C GLY A 233 17.35 -5.18 6.11
N PRO A 234 17.91 -5.47 4.92
CA PRO A 234 18.05 -4.49 3.85
C PRO A 234 16.77 -4.21 3.04
N ALA A 235 15.71 -4.99 3.24
CA ALA A 235 14.44 -4.80 2.55
C ALA A 235 13.73 -3.54 3.07
N LEU A 236 13.28 -2.68 2.16
CA LEU A 236 12.69 -1.39 2.50
C LEU A 236 11.41 -1.54 3.32
N VAL A 237 11.45 -1.11 4.57
CA VAL A 237 10.27 -0.83 5.39
C VAL A 237 9.60 0.42 4.85
N THR A 238 8.30 0.32 4.61
CA THR A 238 7.50 1.44 4.10
C THR A 238 6.59 1.94 5.19
N LEU A 239 6.66 3.24 5.48
CA LEU A 239 5.72 3.90 6.37
C LEU A 239 4.47 4.28 5.60
N ARG A 240 3.31 3.89 6.12
CA ARG A 240 2.00 4.38 5.67
C ARG A 240 1.64 5.59 6.52
N LEU A 241 1.82 6.79 5.98
CA LEU A 241 1.39 8.03 6.61
C LEU A 241 0.09 8.48 5.95
N VAL A 242 -0.96 8.65 6.74
CA VAL A 242 -2.24 9.13 6.22
C VAL A 242 -2.43 10.56 6.67
N THR A 243 -2.58 11.48 5.73
CA THR A 243 -2.74 12.91 5.96
C THR A 243 -4.18 13.33 5.73
N LEU A 244 -4.67 14.25 6.56
CA LEU A 244 -6.01 14.83 6.49
C LEU A 244 -5.89 16.35 6.36
N ALA A 245 -6.58 16.93 5.39
CA ALA A 245 -6.64 18.37 5.16
C ALA A 245 -7.84 18.98 5.90
N GLU A 246 -7.65 19.32 7.18
CA GLU A 246 -8.70 19.93 8.01
C GLU A 246 -8.95 21.39 7.63
N ALA A 247 -7.91 22.10 7.22
CA ALA A 247 -7.97 23.42 6.64
C ALA A 247 -7.37 23.41 5.21
N PRO A 248 -7.77 24.34 4.33
CA PRO A 248 -7.13 24.51 3.03
C PRO A 248 -5.61 24.66 3.19
N GLN A 249 -4.84 23.93 2.37
CA GLN A 249 -3.37 23.99 2.31
C GLN A 249 -2.61 23.66 3.61
N ALA A 250 -3.29 23.16 4.65
CA ALA A 250 -2.66 22.73 5.90
C ALA A 250 -2.98 21.25 6.22
N PRO A 251 -2.63 20.30 5.34
CA PRO A 251 -2.75 18.89 5.66
C PRO A 251 -1.76 18.49 6.75
N ALA A 252 -2.20 17.60 7.64
CA ALA A 252 -1.38 17.04 8.69
C ALA A 252 -1.56 15.53 8.78
N VAL A 253 -0.55 14.83 9.30
CA VAL A 253 -0.62 13.38 9.52
C VAL A 253 -1.70 13.07 10.56
N LEU A 254 -2.68 12.25 10.17
CA LEU A 254 -3.77 11.77 11.00
C LEU A 254 -3.36 10.53 11.81
N TYR A 255 -2.72 9.58 11.14
CA TYR A 255 -2.18 8.36 11.73
C TYR A 255 -1.05 7.78 10.88
N ALA A 256 -0.28 6.88 11.49
CA ALA A 256 0.77 6.16 10.80
C ALA A 256 0.87 4.69 11.22
N LEU A 257 1.46 3.88 10.36
CA LEU A 257 1.93 2.53 10.65
C LEU A 257 3.14 2.20 9.77
N ALA A 258 3.98 1.25 10.19
CA ALA A 258 5.03 0.69 9.37
C ALA A 258 4.59 -0.64 8.75
N CYS A 259 4.83 -0.81 7.45
CA CYS A 259 4.65 -2.04 6.71
C CYS A 259 6.02 -2.68 6.48
N LEU A 260 6.27 -3.81 7.16
CA LEU A 260 7.52 -4.54 7.05
C LEU A 260 7.38 -5.65 5.99
N PRO A 261 8.37 -5.80 5.09
CA PRO A 261 8.38 -6.89 4.12
C PRO A 261 8.34 -8.26 4.81
N ASP A 262 7.45 -9.15 4.33
CA ASP A 262 7.41 -10.57 4.71
C ASP A 262 7.04 -11.40 3.48
N ALA A 263 7.39 -12.68 3.47
CA ALA A 263 7.02 -13.63 2.42
C ALA A 263 5.50 -13.99 2.39
N GLY A 264 4.70 -13.38 3.28
CA GLY A 264 3.25 -13.58 3.43
C GLY A 264 2.43 -12.30 3.28
N ALA A 265 1.36 -12.14 4.09
CA ALA A 265 0.41 -11.02 4.04
C ALA A 265 0.98 -9.65 4.52
N GLY A 266 2.30 -9.55 4.69
CA GLY A 266 2.99 -8.40 5.28
C GLY A 266 2.87 -8.35 6.80
N MET A 267 3.86 -7.72 7.45
CA MET A 267 3.84 -7.42 8.89
C MET A 267 3.53 -5.95 9.10
N LEU A 268 2.67 -5.63 10.07
CA LEU A 268 2.27 -4.26 10.38
C LEU A 268 2.72 -3.89 11.79
N CYS A 269 3.28 -2.70 11.96
CA CYS A 269 3.57 -2.14 13.28
C CYS A 269 2.83 -0.81 13.41
N PRO A 270 2.03 -0.58 14.47
CA PRO A 270 1.52 0.76 14.74
C PRO A 270 2.71 1.69 15.04
N VAL A 271 2.57 2.95 14.67
CA VAL A 271 3.56 4.00 14.94
C VAL A 271 2.90 5.05 15.82
N ASP A 272 3.54 5.40 16.94
CA ASP A 272 3.12 6.54 17.74
C ASP A 272 3.42 7.83 16.97
N LEU A 273 2.40 8.68 16.83
CA LEU A 273 2.49 9.88 16.02
C LEU A 273 3.40 10.94 16.65
N SER A 274 3.53 10.94 17.98
CA SER A 274 4.23 12.00 18.72
C SER A 274 5.75 11.93 18.56
N ASP A 275 6.30 10.73 18.48
CA ASP A 275 7.75 10.49 18.50
C ASP A 275 8.23 9.50 17.42
N GLY A 276 7.33 8.80 16.74
CA GLY A 276 7.69 7.81 15.72
C GLY A 276 8.04 6.45 16.30
N THR A 277 7.69 6.17 17.56
CA THR A 277 7.96 4.90 18.21
C THR A 277 7.12 3.76 17.63
N LEU A 278 7.78 2.64 17.32
CA LEU A 278 7.13 1.42 16.83
C LEU A 278 6.46 0.64 17.98
N GLY A 279 5.20 0.24 17.77
CA GLY A 279 4.53 -0.73 18.64
C GLY A 279 4.82 -2.18 18.27
N GLU A 280 4.02 -3.11 18.79
CA GLU A 280 4.19 -4.53 18.52
C GLU A 280 3.89 -4.89 17.07
N ILE A 281 4.69 -5.82 16.55
CA ILE A 281 4.56 -6.34 15.19
C ILE A 281 3.35 -7.27 15.17
N ARG A 282 2.45 -7.00 14.24
CA ARG A 282 1.31 -7.84 13.91
C ARG A 282 1.56 -8.59 12.61
N ARG A 283 1.36 -9.90 12.63
CA ARG A 283 1.38 -10.77 11.45
C ARG A 283 0.08 -11.57 11.37
N GLY A 284 -0.44 -11.79 10.15
CA GLY A 284 -1.69 -12.53 9.96
C GLY A 284 -2.96 -11.71 10.29
N SER A 285 -4.11 -12.37 10.39
CA SER A 285 -5.37 -11.73 10.76
C SER A 285 -6.31 -12.68 11.50
N GLY A 286 -7.27 -12.12 12.24
CA GLY A 286 -8.24 -12.88 13.01
C GLY A 286 -7.60 -13.95 13.90
N PRO A 287 -8.09 -15.20 13.87
CA PRO A 287 -7.53 -16.29 14.67
C PRO A 287 -6.08 -16.65 14.36
N ASP A 288 -5.55 -16.21 13.22
CA ASP A 288 -4.16 -16.42 12.79
C ASP A 288 -3.27 -15.21 13.12
N THR A 289 -3.75 -14.28 13.95
CA THR A 289 -2.96 -13.11 14.36
C THR A 289 -1.85 -13.53 15.32
N GLU A 290 -0.62 -13.20 14.95
CA GLU A 290 0.56 -13.32 15.80
C GLU A 290 1.08 -11.94 16.18
N TRP A 291 1.43 -11.78 17.46
CA TRP A 291 2.07 -10.57 18.00
C TRP A 291 3.53 -10.87 18.34
N ARG A 292 4.43 -9.98 17.93
CA ARG A 292 5.87 -10.13 18.16
C ARG A 292 6.50 -8.81 18.53
N SER A 293 7.40 -8.84 19.51
CA SER A 293 8.23 -7.67 19.84
C SER A 293 9.50 -7.57 18.99
N SER A 294 9.94 -8.67 18.38
CA SER A 294 11.20 -8.76 17.62
C SER A 294 10.96 -9.17 16.17
N HIS A 295 11.77 -8.63 15.27
CA HIS A 295 11.73 -8.95 13.85
C HIS A 295 12.08 -10.44 13.62
N PRO A 296 11.27 -11.20 12.87
CA PRO A 296 11.39 -12.66 12.80
C PRO A 296 12.68 -13.15 12.13
N VAL A 297 13.28 -12.36 11.23
CA VAL A 297 14.50 -12.76 10.50
C VAL A 297 15.77 -12.33 11.22
N THR A 298 15.80 -11.11 11.77
CA THR A 298 17.01 -10.55 12.39
C THR A 298 17.07 -10.79 13.89
N GLY A 299 15.95 -11.17 14.54
CA GLY A 299 15.84 -11.35 15.99
C GLY A 299 15.89 -10.05 16.80
N ARG A 300 16.08 -8.89 16.16
CA ARG A 300 16.19 -7.59 16.83
C ARG A 300 14.83 -7.11 17.33
N ARG A 301 14.80 -6.52 18.53
CA ARG A 301 13.58 -5.92 19.09
C ARG A 301 13.20 -4.67 18.30
N LEU A 302 11.95 -4.62 17.83
CA LEU A 302 11.38 -3.48 17.11
C LEU A 302 10.46 -2.64 17.99
N THR A 303 9.66 -3.27 18.85
CA THR A 303 8.78 -2.54 19.77
C THR A 303 9.60 -1.56 20.60
N GLY A 304 9.12 -0.33 20.74
CA GLY A 304 9.78 0.74 21.47
C GLY A 304 10.99 1.37 20.76
N GLN A 305 11.28 1.00 19.51
CA GLN A 305 12.31 1.69 18.72
C GLN A 305 11.69 2.91 18.02
N GLU A 306 12.39 4.03 18.07
CA GLU A 306 12.04 5.23 17.32
C GLU A 306 12.48 5.10 15.85
N LEU A 307 11.62 5.56 14.94
CA LEU A 307 11.94 5.61 13.51
C LEU A 307 12.94 6.76 13.23
N PRO A 308 14.03 6.50 12.48
CA PRO A 308 14.92 7.58 12.06
C PRO A 308 14.18 8.56 11.13
N ASP A 309 14.55 9.84 11.18
CA ASP A 309 13.98 10.90 10.35
C ASP A 309 12.45 11.02 10.42
N TRP A 310 11.84 10.59 11.54
CA TRP A 310 10.38 10.55 11.71
C TRP A 310 9.70 11.89 11.38
N ARG A 311 10.20 12.99 11.97
CA ARG A 311 9.65 14.34 11.73
C ARG A 311 9.74 14.74 10.26
N ALA A 312 10.89 14.50 9.62
CA ALA A 312 11.08 14.80 8.21
C ALA A 312 10.14 13.96 7.32
N ALA A 313 9.81 12.73 7.69
CA ALA A 313 8.83 11.92 6.98
C ALA A 313 7.40 12.48 7.11
N CYS A 314 7.02 12.96 8.30
CA CYS A 314 5.73 13.64 8.51
C CYS A 314 5.62 14.95 7.72
N GLU A 315 6.70 15.74 7.70
CA GLU A 315 6.80 16.97 6.91
C GLU A 315 6.68 16.68 5.43
N LEU A 316 7.40 15.67 4.92
CA LEU A 316 7.31 15.24 3.52
C LEU A 316 5.89 14.82 3.14
N ALA A 317 5.21 14.02 3.96
CA ALA A 317 3.83 13.59 3.70
C ALA A 317 2.86 14.78 3.64
N SER A 318 3.00 15.71 4.59
CA SER A 318 2.16 16.91 4.68
C SER A 318 2.42 17.85 3.50
N ALA A 319 3.68 18.10 3.17
CA ALA A 319 4.07 18.93 2.03
C ALA A 319 3.60 18.32 0.69
N ALA A 320 3.69 16.99 0.52
CA ALA A 320 3.18 16.31 -0.66
C ALA A 320 1.65 16.42 -0.79
N HIS A 321 0.92 16.32 0.32
CA HIS A 321 -0.54 16.54 0.32
C HIS A 321 -0.90 18.00 0.05
N ALA A 322 -0.08 18.97 0.48
CA ALA A 322 -0.34 20.38 0.22
C ALA A 322 -0.32 20.72 -1.29
N LEU A 323 0.37 19.92 -2.11
CA LEU A 323 0.38 20.02 -3.57
C LEU A 323 -0.87 19.46 -4.26
N LEU A 324 -1.81 18.90 -3.49
CA LEU A 324 -3.08 18.33 -3.92
C LEU A 324 -4.23 18.90 -3.07
N PRO A 325 -4.47 20.23 -3.11
CA PRO A 325 -5.36 20.93 -2.19
C PRO A 325 -6.83 20.49 -2.26
N GLU A 326 -7.24 19.85 -3.35
CA GLU A 326 -8.58 19.32 -3.57
C GLU A 326 -8.82 18.00 -2.82
N CYS A 327 -7.76 17.23 -2.54
CA CYS A 327 -7.87 15.98 -1.80
C CYS A 327 -8.06 16.27 -0.31
N GLY A 328 -9.15 15.79 0.31
CA GLY A 328 -9.31 15.94 1.76
C GLY A 328 -8.50 14.93 2.56
N ILE A 329 -8.19 13.77 1.97
CA ILE A 329 -7.39 12.71 2.58
C ILE A 329 -6.43 12.09 1.57
N MET A 330 -5.22 11.76 2.01
CA MET A 330 -4.22 11.05 1.23
C MET A 330 -3.49 10.01 2.08
N GLY A 331 -3.20 8.86 1.49
CA GLY A 331 -2.31 7.86 2.06
C GLY A 331 -0.99 7.82 1.30
N TRP A 332 0.11 7.99 2.01
CA TRP A 332 1.47 8.03 1.48
C TRP A 332 2.24 6.79 1.92
N ASP A 333 2.95 6.18 0.98
CA ASP A 333 3.94 5.15 1.24
C ASP A 333 5.33 5.81 1.15
N ILE A 334 6.02 5.94 2.29
CA ILE A 334 7.31 6.62 2.42
C ILE A 334 8.37 5.62 2.89
N GLY A 335 9.50 5.59 2.18
CA GLY A 335 10.69 4.87 2.62
C GLY A 335 11.62 5.80 3.38
N LEU A 336 12.18 5.33 4.48
CA LEU A 336 13.28 6.02 5.17
C LEU A 336 14.60 5.53 4.58
N THR A 337 15.30 6.40 3.87
CA THR A 337 16.45 6.03 3.04
C THR A 337 17.76 6.58 3.59
N VAL A 338 18.88 6.17 3.01
CA VAL A 338 20.19 6.74 3.32
C VAL A 338 20.32 8.22 2.97
N ASP A 339 19.46 8.73 2.08
CA ASP A 339 19.43 10.13 1.63
C ASP A 339 18.25 10.89 2.26
N GLY A 340 17.64 10.34 3.32
CA GLY A 340 16.44 10.86 3.99
C GLY A 340 15.13 10.22 3.51
N PRO A 341 13.97 10.68 4.00
CA PRO A 341 12.66 10.15 3.61
C PRO A 341 12.35 10.38 2.12
N ALA A 342 11.78 9.38 1.45
CA ALA A 342 11.38 9.48 0.04
C ALA A 342 10.02 8.82 -0.23
N LEU A 343 9.22 9.44 -1.09
CA LEU A 343 7.91 8.93 -1.50
C LEU A 343 8.04 7.75 -2.48
N VAL A 344 7.44 6.63 -2.11
CA VAL A 344 7.37 5.40 -2.93
C VAL A 344 6.09 5.37 -3.76
N SER A 345 4.97 5.80 -3.17
CA SER A 345 3.68 5.97 -3.83
C SER A 345 2.71 6.79 -2.96
N GLY A 346 1.59 7.21 -3.56
CA GLY A 346 0.46 7.82 -2.84
C GLY A 346 -0.88 7.28 -3.36
N THR A 347 -1.95 7.50 -2.58
CA THR A 347 -3.32 7.12 -2.96
C THR A 347 -4.35 7.96 -2.21
N GLY A 348 -5.43 8.37 -2.90
CA GLY A 348 -6.62 8.97 -2.27
C GLY A 348 -7.46 7.96 -1.49
N THR A 349 -7.13 6.66 -1.56
CA THR A 349 -7.79 5.59 -0.80
C THR A 349 -6.79 4.98 0.20
N PRO A 350 -6.59 5.56 1.39
CA PRO A 350 -5.52 5.19 2.32
C PRO A 350 -5.60 3.77 2.88
N ARG A 351 -6.72 3.05 2.66
CA ARG A 351 -7.01 1.70 3.17
C ARG A 351 -6.96 1.64 4.70
N HIS A 352 -7.99 2.18 5.33
CA HIS A 352 -8.13 2.24 6.79
C HIS A 352 -8.05 0.87 7.48
N ALA A 353 -8.34 -0.22 6.77
CA ALA A 353 -8.13 -1.59 7.26
C ALA A 353 -6.72 -1.80 7.83
N LEU A 354 -5.66 -1.23 7.23
CA LEU A 354 -4.30 -1.37 7.75
C LEU A 354 -4.12 -0.73 9.13
N TYR A 355 -4.71 0.45 9.34
CA TYR A 355 -4.74 1.10 10.64
C TYR A 355 -5.53 0.26 11.65
N GLN A 356 -6.71 -0.21 11.26
CA GLN A 356 -7.58 -1.02 12.13
C GLN A 356 -6.93 -2.33 12.56
N LEU A 357 -6.14 -2.94 11.69
CA LEU A 357 -5.36 -4.13 11.98
C LEU A 357 -4.16 -3.80 12.89
N ALA A 358 -3.35 -2.80 12.53
CA ALA A 358 -2.11 -2.48 13.26
C ALA A 358 -2.35 -1.90 14.66
N HIS A 359 -3.37 -1.04 14.80
CA HIS A 359 -3.71 -0.36 16.05
C HIS A 359 -4.81 -1.07 16.84
N CYS A 360 -5.42 -2.13 16.28
CA CYS A 360 -6.58 -2.81 16.87
C CYS A 360 -7.74 -1.87 17.24
N GLU A 361 -7.89 -0.77 16.49
CA GLU A 361 -8.88 0.26 16.76
C GLU A 361 -9.63 0.64 15.49
N GLY A 362 -10.95 0.72 15.58
CA GLY A 362 -11.79 1.16 14.47
C GLY A 362 -11.47 2.59 14.04
N VAL A 363 -11.45 2.84 12.73
CA VAL A 363 -11.04 4.15 12.19
C VAL A 363 -12.03 5.27 12.56
N MET A 364 -13.30 4.95 12.83
CA MET A 364 -14.31 5.90 13.30
C MET A 364 -14.26 6.11 14.82
N ASN A 365 -13.06 6.15 15.38
CA ASN A 365 -12.85 6.41 16.81
C ASN A 365 -13.13 7.89 17.17
N PRO A 366 -13.25 8.23 18.48
CA PRO A 366 -13.55 9.60 18.92
C PRO A 366 -12.52 10.65 18.49
N ARG A 367 -11.28 10.24 18.19
CA ARG A 367 -10.21 11.14 17.76
C ARG A 367 -10.37 11.53 16.28
N PHE A 368 -10.78 10.60 15.44
CA PHE A 368 -10.81 10.80 13.98
C PHE A 368 -12.20 11.15 13.45
N ALA A 369 -13.26 10.55 14.00
CA ALA A 369 -14.61 10.72 13.46
C ALA A 369 -15.10 12.18 13.40
N PRO A 370 -14.85 13.05 14.40
CA PRO A 370 -15.19 14.48 14.29
C PRO A 370 -14.43 15.19 13.16
N ARG A 371 -13.14 14.86 12.99
CA ARG A 371 -12.25 15.45 11.97
C ARG A 371 -12.70 15.05 10.57
N PHE A 372 -13.02 13.78 10.36
CA PHE A 372 -13.61 13.31 9.10
C PHE A 372 -14.91 14.02 8.75
N ARG A 373 -15.83 14.17 9.72
CA ARG A 373 -17.09 14.88 9.48
C ARG A 373 -16.87 16.34 9.08
N ALA A 374 -15.93 17.03 9.74
CA ALA A 374 -15.59 18.41 9.42
C ALA A 374 -15.06 18.54 7.98
N VAL A 375 -14.13 17.66 7.58
CA VAL A 375 -13.57 17.65 6.22
C VAL A 375 -14.63 17.29 5.18
N ALA A 376 -15.47 16.29 5.44
CA ALA A 376 -16.54 15.89 4.53
C ALA A 376 -17.56 17.02 4.31
N ALA A 377 -17.92 17.74 5.38
CA ALA A 377 -18.81 18.91 5.27
C ALA A 377 -18.19 20.03 4.42
N ARG A 378 -16.90 20.33 4.63
CA ARG A 378 -16.15 21.32 3.84
C ARG A 378 -16.09 20.92 2.35
N GLN A 379 -15.82 19.66 2.08
CA GLN A 379 -15.75 19.14 0.71
C GLN A 379 -17.11 19.18 0.01
N ALA A 380 -18.19 18.81 0.70
CA ALA A 380 -19.54 18.93 0.16
C ALA A 380 -19.89 20.38 -0.23
N GLN A 381 -19.49 21.36 0.59
CA GLN A 381 -19.66 22.79 0.26
C GLN A 381 -18.82 23.20 -0.97
N ALA A 382 -17.55 22.79 -1.03
CA ALA A 382 -16.67 23.09 -2.16
C ALA A 382 -17.22 22.54 -3.49
N VAL A 383 -17.74 21.30 -3.48
CA VAL A 383 -18.39 20.68 -4.64
C VAL A 383 -19.64 21.45 -5.08
N GLN A 384 -20.49 21.89 -4.14
CA GLN A 384 -21.68 22.68 -4.47
C GLN A 384 -21.35 24.01 -5.15
N VAL A 385 -20.29 24.67 -4.70
CA VAL A 385 -19.77 25.90 -5.31
C VAL A 385 -19.22 25.61 -6.72
N ALA A 386 -18.40 24.59 -6.86
CA ALA A 386 -17.79 24.20 -8.14
C ALA A 386 -18.83 23.81 -9.21
N LEU A 387 -19.91 23.13 -8.82
CA LEU A 387 -21.00 22.72 -9.73
C LEU A 387 -22.05 23.82 -9.97
N GLY A 388 -21.81 25.06 -9.54
CA GLY A 388 -22.66 26.21 -9.82
C GLY A 388 -24.03 26.21 -9.11
N ARG A 389 -24.22 25.38 -8.08
CA ARG A 389 -25.49 25.30 -7.32
C ARG A 389 -25.54 26.22 -6.09
N GLY A 390 -24.61 27.16 -5.99
CA GLY A 390 -24.43 28.07 -4.85
C GLY A 390 -24.66 29.56 -5.11
N ALA A 391 -25.27 29.95 -6.24
CA ALA A 391 -25.72 31.34 -6.41
C ALA A 391 -27.15 31.48 -5.82
N ALA A 392 -27.26 32.03 -4.61
CA ALA A 392 -28.54 32.54 -4.11
C ALA A 392 -29.07 33.65 -5.06
N PRO A 393 -30.40 33.79 -5.23
CA PRO A 393 -30.98 34.78 -6.12
C PRO A 393 -30.82 36.19 -5.52
N GLY A 394 -29.69 36.83 -5.82
CA GLY A 394 -29.41 38.22 -5.46
C GLY A 394 -29.84 39.19 -6.55
N THR A 395 -30.97 39.85 -6.32
CA THR A 395 -31.31 41.22 -6.76
C THR A 395 -30.79 41.65 -8.13
N ARG A 396 -31.59 41.44 -9.18
CA ARG A 396 -31.55 42.33 -10.35
C ARG A 396 -32.15 43.67 -9.93
N ARG A 397 -31.35 44.73 -10.09
CA ARG A 397 -31.81 46.12 -10.09
C ARG A 397 -32.78 46.38 -11.22
#